data_AF-A0A1H4JCQ4-F1
#
_entry.id   AF-A0A1H4JCQ4-F1
#
_cell.length_a   1.000
_cell.length_b   1.000
_cell.length_c   1.000
_cell.angle_alpha   90.00
_cell.angle_beta   90.00
_cell.angle_gamma   90.00
#
_symmetry.space_group_name_H-M   'P 1'
#
loop_
_entity.id
_entity.type
_entity.pdbx_description
1 polymer ?
#
loop_
_entity_poly.entity_id
_entity_poly.type
_entity_poly.pdbx_seq_one_letter_code
_entity_poly.pdbx_strand_id
1 'polypeptide(L)'
;MAFLSFIYSNLSRFKRFKGLGFEAELWEDKQKEAADLIERLKNVVSIYTHETVMNDVLRGRFSDGVRWNNTWTLFNNLVSQHDVLGQKIDFSSLKRDVDSYFLFDMCMPAASAVQIAIENAKREARQKIDTEFGTPIRDAAGYGARIAKLNEITSRIEEPFTLSKSRNLARVAIDMAAVAREKLKSHFEIDLPLDQEMLDRLHAIESLYENRPVQVTDELILWADRWHH
;
A
#
# COMPACT_ATOMS: atom_id res chain seq x y z
N MET A 1 18.62 -33.57 12.31
CA MET A 1 18.72 -34.57 13.40
C MET A 1 19.36 -34.04 14.69
N ALA A 2 20.14 -32.94 14.71
CA ALA A 2 20.74 -32.41 15.94
C ALA A 2 19.80 -31.53 16.82
N PHE A 3 18.76 -30.94 16.23
CA PHE A 3 17.87 -29.99 16.91
C PHE A 3 16.88 -30.66 17.88
N LEU A 4 16.37 -31.85 17.53
CA LEU A 4 15.49 -32.66 18.40
C LEU A 4 16.23 -33.24 19.61
N SER A 5 17.55 -33.48 19.48
CA SER A 5 18.40 -33.99 20.57
C SER A 5 18.60 -32.97 21.69
N PHE A 6 18.55 -31.67 21.38
CA PHE A 6 18.66 -30.58 22.37
C PHE A 6 17.39 -30.41 23.20
N ILE A 7 16.23 -30.69 22.61
CA ILE A 7 14.93 -30.65 23.29
C ILE A 7 14.83 -31.84 24.28
N TYR A 8 15.23 -33.05 23.86
CA TYR A 8 15.16 -34.24 24.72
C TYR A 8 16.24 -34.31 25.82
N SER A 9 17.44 -33.77 25.60
CA SER A 9 18.48 -33.77 26.65
C SER A 9 18.08 -32.92 27.85
N ASN A 10 17.36 -31.82 27.63
CA ASN A 10 16.86 -30.95 28.70
C ASN A 10 15.63 -31.52 29.44
N LEU A 11 14.79 -32.32 28.76
CA LEU A 11 13.68 -33.06 29.40
C LEU A 11 14.17 -34.10 30.43
N SER A 12 15.34 -34.72 30.19
CA SER A 12 15.90 -35.74 31.09
C SER A 12 16.32 -35.20 32.47
N ARG A 13 16.59 -33.88 32.59
CA ARG A 13 16.95 -33.24 33.86
C ARG A 13 15.75 -32.98 34.78
N PHE A 14 14.53 -33.01 34.26
CA PHE A 14 13.31 -32.78 35.05
C PHE A 14 12.91 -33.96 35.95
N LYS A 15 13.49 -35.16 35.78
CA LYS A 15 13.02 -36.36 36.48
C LYS A 15 13.63 -36.59 37.87
N ARG A 16 14.52 -35.73 38.36
CA ARG A 16 15.38 -36.01 39.53
C ARG A 16 15.24 -35.06 40.73
N PHE A 17 14.22 -34.22 40.75
CA PHE A 17 13.98 -33.26 41.83
C PHE A 17 12.72 -33.70 42.61
N LYS A 18 12.94 -34.19 43.84
CA LYS A 18 11.94 -34.36 44.91
C LYS A 18 12.46 -33.65 46.17
N GLY A 19 11.91 -32.47 46.47
CA GLY A 19 12.37 -31.54 47.51
C GLY A 19 11.47 -30.31 47.62
N LEU A 20 10.33 -30.49 48.28
CA LEU A 20 9.09 -29.69 48.32
C LEU A 20 9.15 -28.16 48.65
N GLY A 21 10.32 -27.54 48.82
CA GLY A 21 10.44 -26.10 49.12
C GLY A 21 11.38 -25.33 48.19
N PHE A 22 12.54 -25.92 47.85
CA PHE A 22 13.49 -25.36 46.90
C PHE A 22 13.06 -25.57 45.44
N GLU A 23 12.25 -26.60 45.17
CA GLU A 23 11.75 -26.90 43.83
C GLU A 23 10.67 -25.96 43.36
N ALA A 24 9.85 -25.41 44.26
CA ALA A 24 8.85 -24.41 43.88
C ALA A 24 9.52 -23.10 43.45
N GLU A 25 10.53 -22.64 44.20
CA GLU A 25 11.30 -21.44 43.89
C GLU A 25 12.12 -21.60 42.59
N LEU A 26 12.78 -22.76 42.42
CA LEU A 26 13.50 -23.07 41.18
C LEU A 26 12.56 -23.26 39.99
N TRP A 27 11.34 -23.76 40.22
CA TRP A 27 10.32 -23.94 39.18
C TRP A 27 9.72 -22.62 38.74
N GLU A 28 9.41 -21.71 39.67
CA GLU A 28 8.97 -20.35 39.38
C GLU A 28 10.05 -19.57 38.60
N ASP A 29 11.32 -19.65 39.02
CA ASP A 29 12.43 -19.03 38.29
C ASP A 29 12.59 -19.61 36.88
N LYS A 30 12.43 -20.93 36.72
CA LYS A 30 12.49 -21.57 35.40
C LYS A 30 11.30 -21.23 34.52
N GLN A 31 10.10 -21.07 35.08
CA GLN A 31 8.94 -20.58 34.36
C GLN A 31 9.15 -19.14 33.88
N LYS A 32 9.73 -18.30 34.74
CA LYS A 32 10.03 -16.90 34.40
C LYS A 32 11.11 -16.81 33.31
N GLU A 33 12.20 -17.58 33.42
CA GLU A 33 13.25 -17.65 32.41
C GLU A 33 12.70 -18.17 31.06
N ALA A 34 11.82 -19.18 31.09
CA ALA A 34 11.16 -19.69 29.90
C ALA A 34 10.20 -18.65 29.28
N ALA A 35 9.44 -17.92 30.10
CA ALA A 35 8.56 -16.84 29.63
C ALA A 35 9.37 -15.71 28.97
N ASP A 36 10.46 -15.28 29.59
CA ASP A 36 11.37 -14.28 29.03
C ASP A 36 11.98 -14.74 27.70
N LEU A 37 12.34 -16.03 27.60
CA LEU A 37 12.85 -16.59 26.35
C LEU A 37 11.78 -16.63 25.26
N ILE A 38 10.55 -16.99 25.60
CA ILE A 38 9.40 -16.98 24.68
C ILE A 38 9.15 -15.56 24.17
N GLU A 39 9.17 -14.54 25.04
CA GLU A 39 9.01 -13.14 24.64
C GLU A 39 10.13 -12.67 23.70
N ARG A 40 11.38 -13.01 23.99
CA ARG A 40 12.50 -12.70 23.08
C ARG A 40 12.35 -13.39 21.73
N LEU A 41 11.90 -14.65 21.71
CA LEU A 41 11.64 -15.38 20.47
C LEU A 41 10.50 -14.74 19.67
N LYS A 42 9.41 -14.32 20.31
CA LYS A 42 8.31 -13.59 19.63
C LYS A 42 8.82 -12.36 18.90
N ASN A 43 9.65 -11.56 19.56
CA ASN A 43 10.23 -10.35 18.95
C ASN A 43 11.06 -10.68 17.71
N VAL A 44 11.96 -11.68 17.81
CA VAL A 44 12.82 -12.08 16.70
C VAL A 44 12.00 -12.61 15.52
N VAL A 45 11.03 -13.49 15.76
CA VAL A 45 10.23 -14.05 14.68
C VAL A 45 9.29 -13.00 14.08
N SER A 46 8.76 -12.05 14.86
CA SER A 46 7.99 -10.92 14.34
C SER A 46 8.78 -10.09 13.32
N ILE A 47 10.07 -9.84 13.60
CA ILE A 47 10.97 -9.13 12.67
C ILE A 47 11.15 -9.92 11.37
N TYR A 48 11.43 -11.23 11.47
CA TYR A 48 11.59 -12.07 10.29
C TYR A 48 10.30 -12.22 9.47
N THR A 49 9.14 -12.32 10.12
CA THR A 49 7.83 -12.34 9.47
C THR A 49 7.61 -11.04 8.71
N HIS A 50 7.90 -9.90 9.34
CA HIS A 50 7.83 -8.60 8.69
C HIS A 50 8.74 -8.52 7.46
N GLU A 51 10.02 -8.86 7.60
CA GLU A 51 10.98 -8.84 6.49
C GLU A 51 10.59 -9.79 5.36
N THR A 52 10.10 -10.99 5.69
CA THR A 52 9.69 -11.99 4.70
C THR A 52 8.51 -11.51 3.87
N VAL A 53 7.46 -11.01 4.53
CA VAL A 53 6.27 -10.48 3.84
C VAL A 53 6.62 -9.24 3.02
N MET A 54 7.37 -8.29 3.60
CA MET A 54 7.71 -7.06 2.89
C MET A 54 8.67 -7.31 1.71
N ASN A 55 9.58 -8.28 1.82
CA ASN A 55 10.40 -8.68 0.68
C ASN A 55 9.55 -9.27 -0.46
N ASP A 56 8.51 -10.03 -0.15
CA ASP A 56 7.58 -10.58 -1.15
C ASP A 56 6.80 -9.46 -1.86
N VAL A 57 6.22 -8.53 -1.08
CA VAL A 57 5.54 -7.32 -1.59
C VAL A 57 6.45 -6.52 -2.53
N LEU A 58 7.69 -6.26 -2.10
CA LEU A 58 8.63 -5.45 -2.89
C LEU A 58 9.12 -6.19 -4.14
N ARG A 59 9.36 -7.51 -4.07
CA ARG A 59 9.81 -8.31 -5.22
C ARG A 59 8.76 -8.42 -6.32
N GLY A 60 7.47 -8.54 -5.96
CA GLY A 60 6.38 -8.58 -6.93
C GLY A 60 6.27 -7.31 -7.78
N ARG A 61 6.77 -6.18 -7.27
CA ARG A 61 6.73 -4.90 -7.98
C ARG A 61 7.86 -4.69 -8.99
N PHE A 62 8.97 -5.41 -8.85
CA PHE A 62 10.15 -5.29 -9.71
C PHE A 62 10.34 -6.50 -10.64
N SER A 63 9.48 -7.52 -10.56
CA SER A 63 9.57 -8.72 -11.39
C SER A 63 8.17 -9.24 -11.73
N ASP A 64 8.01 -9.89 -12.89
CA ASP A 64 6.74 -10.42 -13.41
C ASP A 64 6.11 -11.56 -12.57
N GLY A 65 6.63 -11.85 -11.37
CA GLY A 65 6.49 -13.16 -10.75
C GLY A 65 5.48 -13.28 -9.60
N VAL A 66 5.33 -12.26 -8.76
CA VAL A 66 4.58 -12.42 -7.49
C VAL A 66 3.27 -11.64 -7.56
N ARG A 67 2.19 -12.39 -7.76
CA ARG A 67 0.81 -11.89 -7.70
C ARG A 67 0.40 -11.59 -6.26
N TRP A 68 -0.44 -10.58 -6.06
CA TRP A 68 -0.94 -10.19 -4.74
C TRP A 68 -1.60 -11.36 -3.98
N ASN A 69 -2.19 -12.31 -4.70
CA ASN A 69 -2.72 -13.55 -4.11
C ASN A 69 -1.68 -14.33 -3.28
N ASN A 70 -0.46 -14.46 -3.80
CA ASN A 70 0.61 -15.19 -3.12
C ASN A 70 1.07 -14.44 -1.86
N THR A 71 1.20 -13.12 -1.95
CA THR A 71 1.58 -12.26 -0.83
C THR A 71 0.55 -12.32 0.30
N TRP A 72 -0.74 -12.24 -0.02
CA TRP A 72 -1.79 -12.35 0.99
C TRP A 72 -1.88 -13.75 1.60
N THR A 73 -1.68 -14.80 0.78
CA THR A 73 -1.58 -16.17 1.27
C THR A 73 -0.41 -16.35 2.23
N LEU A 74 0.77 -15.82 1.89
CA LEU A 74 1.97 -15.84 2.74
C LEU A 74 1.72 -15.11 4.06
N PHE A 75 1.18 -13.89 4.01
CA PHE A 75 0.85 -13.10 5.19
C PHE A 75 -0.12 -13.86 6.11
N ASN A 76 -1.23 -14.34 5.58
CA ASN A 76 -2.26 -15.05 6.36
C ASN A 76 -1.70 -16.34 6.98
N ASN A 77 -0.90 -17.11 6.23
CA ASN A 77 -0.26 -18.32 6.74
C ASN A 77 0.72 -18.00 7.88
N LEU A 78 1.54 -16.96 7.76
CA LEU A 78 2.49 -16.59 8.82
C LEU A 78 1.75 -16.13 10.08
N VAL A 79 0.72 -15.28 9.94
CA VAL A 79 -0.12 -14.85 11.06
C VAL A 79 -0.78 -16.06 11.74
N SER A 80 -1.39 -16.96 10.97
CA SER A 80 -2.09 -18.12 11.54
C SER A 80 -1.14 -19.10 12.23
N GLN A 81 0.09 -19.29 11.71
CA GLN A 81 1.08 -20.16 12.35
C GLN A 81 1.55 -19.60 13.69
N HIS A 82 1.69 -18.28 13.82
CA HIS A 82 1.98 -17.64 15.10
C HIS A 82 0.88 -17.87 16.13
N ASP A 83 -0.38 -17.74 15.73
CA ASP A 83 -1.53 -18.03 16.60
C ASP A 83 -1.57 -19.49 17.03
N VAL A 84 -1.34 -20.44 16.12
CA VAL A 84 -1.27 -21.88 16.41
C VAL A 84 -0.16 -22.20 17.42
N LEU A 85 0.97 -21.49 17.35
CA LEU A 85 2.08 -21.63 18.30
C LEU A 85 1.83 -20.91 19.64
N GLY A 86 0.66 -20.31 19.84
CA GLY A 86 0.31 -19.53 21.03
C GLY A 86 1.08 -18.20 21.13
N GLN A 87 1.73 -17.78 20.04
CA GLN A 87 2.47 -16.53 19.96
C GLN A 87 1.52 -15.41 19.54
N LYS A 88 0.88 -14.78 20.53
CA LYS A 88 0.05 -13.58 20.30
C LYS A 88 0.94 -12.39 19.94
N ILE A 89 1.25 -12.23 18.67
CA ILE A 89 2.03 -11.13 18.11
C ILE A 89 1.05 -10.18 17.40
N ASP A 90 1.20 -8.87 17.64
CA ASP A 90 0.41 -7.88 16.93
C ASP A 90 1.04 -7.56 15.56
N PHE A 91 0.39 -8.05 14.49
CA PHE A 91 0.79 -7.76 13.11
C PHE A 91 0.06 -6.56 12.49
N SER A 92 -0.62 -5.73 13.28
CA SER A 92 -1.37 -4.56 12.80
C SER A 92 -0.52 -3.60 11.96
N SER A 93 0.71 -3.30 12.40
CA SER A 93 1.63 -2.44 11.65
C SER A 93 2.05 -3.07 10.32
N LEU A 94 2.39 -4.36 10.32
CA LEU A 94 2.75 -5.08 9.10
C LEU A 94 1.56 -5.08 8.12
N LYS A 95 0.35 -5.38 8.61
CA LYS A 95 -0.86 -5.35 7.78
C LYS A 95 -1.10 -3.99 7.17
N ARG A 96 -0.93 -2.90 7.94
CA ARG A 96 -1.07 -1.52 7.45
C ARG A 96 -0.06 -1.21 6.35
N ASP A 97 1.18 -1.69 6.51
CA ASP A 97 2.21 -1.48 5.50
C ASP A 97 1.84 -2.24 4.22
N VAL A 98 1.53 -3.54 4.30
CA VAL A 98 1.07 -4.33 3.14
C VAL A 98 -0.16 -3.70 2.46
N ASP A 99 -1.16 -3.25 3.23
CA ASP A 99 -2.34 -2.54 2.73
C ASP A 99 -1.98 -1.27 1.97
N SER A 100 -0.95 -0.55 2.40
CA SER A 100 -0.51 0.69 1.74
C SER A 100 0.12 0.42 0.38
N TYR A 101 0.84 -0.68 0.23
CA TYR A 101 1.34 -1.13 -1.08
C TYR A 101 0.20 -1.66 -1.96
N PHE A 102 -0.71 -2.44 -1.38
CA PHE A 102 -1.85 -3.01 -2.11
C PHE A 102 -2.76 -1.94 -2.69
N LEU A 103 -3.19 -0.98 -1.87
CA LEU A 103 -4.03 0.14 -2.33
C LEU A 103 -3.29 1.04 -3.34
N PHE A 104 -1.97 1.20 -3.19
CA PHE A 104 -1.18 1.93 -4.18
C PHE A 104 -1.26 1.25 -5.55
N ASP A 105 -0.96 -0.05 -5.62
CA ASP A 105 -0.93 -0.79 -6.88
C ASP A 105 -2.34 -0.84 -7.52
N MET A 106 -3.40 -0.96 -6.72
CA MET A 106 -4.79 -0.87 -7.20
C MET A 106 -5.16 0.51 -7.77
N CYS A 107 -4.63 1.58 -7.18
CA CYS A 107 -5.00 2.97 -7.49
C CYS A 107 -4.23 3.53 -8.69
N MET A 108 -2.97 3.12 -8.87
CA MET A 108 -2.07 3.70 -9.86
C MET A 108 -2.61 3.69 -11.30
N PRO A 109 -3.25 2.63 -11.82
CA PRO A 109 -3.78 2.61 -13.18
C PRO A 109 -4.84 3.70 -13.40
N ALA A 110 -5.81 3.79 -12.49
CA ALA A 110 -6.89 4.77 -12.58
C ALA A 110 -6.37 6.21 -12.38
N ALA A 111 -5.47 6.42 -11.41
CA ALA A 111 -4.84 7.73 -11.20
C ALA A 111 -4.01 8.17 -12.42
N SER A 112 -3.32 7.24 -13.08
CA SER A 112 -2.54 7.52 -14.29
C SER A 112 -3.43 7.86 -15.48
N ALA A 113 -4.54 7.15 -15.65
CA ALA A 113 -5.53 7.45 -16.68
C ALA A 113 -6.15 8.85 -16.50
N VAL A 114 -6.43 9.27 -15.25
CA VAL A 114 -6.83 10.65 -14.94
C VAL A 114 -5.75 11.67 -15.39
N GLN A 115 -4.48 11.43 -15.03
CA GLN A 115 -3.38 12.33 -15.42
C GLN A 115 -3.27 12.45 -16.95
N ILE A 116 -3.36 11.33 -17.67
CA ILE A 116 -3.33 11.29 -19.14
C ILE A 116 -4.51 12.08 -19.73
N ALA A 117 -5.72 11.91 -19.20
CA ALA A 117 -6.89 12.65 -19.66
C ALA A 117 -6.71 14.16 -19.48
N ILE A 118 -6.17 14.59 -18.33
CA ILE A 118 -5.88 16.01 -18.05
C ILE A 118 -4.81 16.54 -19.01
N GLU A 119 -3.72 15.80 -19.23
CA GLU A 119 -2.66 16.21 -20.16
C GLU A 119 -3.16 16.34 -21.60
N ASN A 120 -4.01 15.42 -22.05
CA ASN A 120 -4.63 15.51 -23.37
C ASN A 120 -5.53 16.76 -23.49
N ALA A 121 -6.35 17.05 -22.48
CA ALA A 121 -7.17 18.26 -22.46
C ALA A 121 -6.33 19.55 -22.39
N LYS A 122 -5.20 19.54 -21.65
CA LYS A 122 -4.23 20.65 -21.65
C LYS A 122 -3.60 20.87 -23.02
N ARG A 123 -3.31 19.80 -23.76
CA ARG A 123 -2.81 19.87 -25.14
C ARG A 123 -3.84 20.50 -26.07
N GLU A 124 -5.10 20.12 -25.95
CA GLU A 124 -6.19 20.76 -26.70
C GLU A 124 -6.32 22.25 -26.34
N ALA A 125 -6.30 22.59 -25.05
CA ALA A 125 -6.32 23.98 -24.58
C ALA A 125 -5.16 24.77 -25.18
N ARG A 126 -3.95 24.19 -25.21
CA ARG A 126 -2.79 24.82 -25.82
C ARG A 126 -2.99 25.08 -27.31
N GLN A 127 -3.53 24.11 -28.06
CA GLN A 127 -3.85 24.29 -29.48
C GLN A 127 -4.87 25.41 -29.71
N LYS A 128 -5.90 25.54 -28.85
CA LYS A 128 -6.86 26.65 -28.91
C LYS A 128 -6.17 28.00 -28.69
N ILE A 129 -5.28 28.10 -27.69
CA ILE A 129 -4.51 29.32 -27.42
C ILE A 129 -3.62 29.66 -28.63
N ASP A 130 -2.87 28.69 -29.16
CA ASP A 130 -1.99 28.95 -30.30
C ASP A 130 -2.79 29.38 -31.56
N THR A 131 -4.02 28.88 -31.72
CA THR A 131 -4.95 29.31 -32.79
C THR A 131 -5.49 30.73 -32.55
N GLU A 132 -5.85 31.08 -31.31
CA GLU A 132 -6.39 32.39 -30.92
C GLU A 132 -5.39 33.53 -31.19
N PHE A 133 -4.10 33.32 -30.89
CA PHE A 133 -3.07 34.36 -31.00
C PHE A 133 -2.26 34.31 -32.30
N GLY A 134 -2.23 33.15 -32.97
CA GLY A 134 -1.53 32.92 -34.23
C GLY A 134 0.01 33.06 -34.15
N THR A 135 0.64 32.96 -35.32
CA THR A 135 2.09 33.13 -35.48
C THR A 135 2.37 34.13 -36.61
N PRO A 136 3.07 35.26 -36.36
CA PRO A 136 3.67 35.67 -35.09
C PRO A 136 2.64 36.21 -34.08
N ILE A 137 2.89 35.98 -32.79
CA ILE A 137 2.06 36.47 -31.68
C ILE A 137 2.11 38.00 -31.63
N ARG A 138 0.95 38.65 -31.80
CA ARG A 138 0.82 40.12 -31.76
C ARG A 138 0.51 40.67 -30.38
N ASP A 139 -0.16 39.88 -29.54
CA ASP A 139 -0.49 40.21 -28.15
C ASP A 139 0.23 39.25 -27.20
N ALA A 140 1.46 39.60 -26.84
CA ALA A 140 2.28 38.80 -25.93
C ALA A 140 1.71 38.75 -24.51
N ALA A 141 1.03 39.82 -24.07
CA ALA A 141 0.48 39.91 -22.71
C ALA A 141 -0.74 39.00 -22.56
N GLY A 142 -1.68 39.04 -23.52
CA GLY A 142 -2.84 38.15 -23.54
C GLY A 142 -2.44 36.68 -23.68
N TYR A 143 -1.46 36.38 -24.54
CA TYR A 143 -0.91 35.02 -24.67
C TYR A 143 -0.32 34.53 -23.34
N GLY A 144 0.51 35.35 -22.70
CA GLY A 144 1.11 35.04 -21.40
C GLY A 144 0.06 34.76 -20.32
N ALA A 145 -1.01 35.57 -20.25
CA ALA A 145 -2.09 35.37 -19.30
C ALA A 145 -2.85 34.05 -19.53
N ARG A 146 -3.09 33.67 -20.78
CA ARG A 146 -3.71 32.38 -21.14
C ARG A 146 -2.82 31.19 -20.79
N ILE A 147 -1.53 31.29 -21.05
CA ILE A 147 -0.55 30.25 -20.66
C ILE A 147 -0.46 30.12 -19.13
N ALA A 148 -0.49 31.23 -18.39
CA ALA A 148 -0.51 31.20 -16.93
C ALA A 148 -1.74 30.41 -16.41
N LYS A 149 -2.94 30.70 -16.93
CA LYS A 149 -4.16 29.94 -16.60
C LYS A 149 -4.07 28.45 -16.92
N LEU A 150 -3.40 28.09 -18.02
CA LEU A 150 -3.17 26.68 -18.38
C LEU A 150 -2.22 25.99 -17.38
N ASN A 151 -1.21 26.71 -16.91
CA ASN A 151 -0.24 26.20 -15.94
C ASN A 151 -0.82 26.03 -14.53
N GLU A 152 -1.90 26.73 -14.19
CA GLU A 152 -2.65 26.52 -12.94
C GLU A 152 -3.38 25.16 -12.88
N ILE A 153 -3.45 24.42 -13.99
CA ILE A 153 -4.07 23.10 -14.06
C ILE A 153 -3.01 22.04 -13.79
N THR A 154 -3.01 21.53 -12.56
CA THR A 154 -2.18 20.41 -12.14
C THR A 154 -2.61 19.13 -12.85
N SER A 155 -1.65 18.47 -13.47
CA SER A 155 -1.86 17.26 -14.27
C SER A 155 -1.04 16.07 -13.78
N ARG A 156 -0.22 16.27 -12.75
CA ARG A 156 0.67 15.26 -12.19
C ARG A 156 0.48 15.17 -10.68
N ILE A 157 0.37 13.95 -10.18
CA ILE A 157 0.47 13.67 -8.74
C ILE A 157 1.95 13.50 -8.41
N GLU A 158 2.47 14.36 -7.54
CA GLU A 158 3.85 14.27 -7.06
C GLU A 158 3.99 13.13 -6.05
N GLU A 159 5.03 12.32 -6.21
CA GLU A 159 5.35 11.20 -5.31
C GLU A 159 4.14 10.33 -4.90
N PRO A 160 3.43 9.70 -5.86
CA PRO A 160 2.18 8.99 -5.58
C PRO A 160 2.34 7.87 -4.55
N PHE A 161 3.54 7.29 -4.45
CA PHE A 161 3.87 6.25 -3.48
C PHE A 161 4.06 6.79 -2.05
N THR A 162 4.70 7.95 -1.89
CA THR A 162 4.77 8.63 -0.59
C THR A 162 3.36 9.01 -0.13
N LEU A 163 2.53 9.48 -1.07
CA LEU A 163 1.14 9.80 -0.80
C LEU A 163 0.33 8.57 -0.38
N SER A 164 0.41 7.42 -1.06
CA SER A 164 -0.37 6.24 -0.67
C SER A 164 -0.07 5.69 0.74
N LYS A 165 1.13 5.94 1.25
CA LYS A 165 1.51 5.57 2.62
C LYS A 165 0.96 6.55 3.67
N SER A 166 0.88 7.82 3.34
CA SER A 166 0.56 8.89 4.30
C SER A 166 -0.86 9.47 4.15
N ARG A 167 -1.48 9.28 2.99
CA ARG A 167 -2.75 9.89 2.57
C ARG A 167 -3.50 8.97 1.61
N ASN A 168 -4.76 9.32 1.36
CA ASN A 168 -5.63 8.63 0.42
C ASN A 168 -5.29 9.06 -1.02
N LEU A 169 -4.49 8.27 -1.74
CA LEU A 169 -4.08 8.58 -3.12
C LEU A 169 -5.28 8.68 -4.08
N ALA A 170 -6.32 7.87 -3.85
CA ALA A 170 -7.51 7.88 -4.69
C ALA A 170 -8.28 9.21 -4.54
N ARG A 171 -8.46 9.70 -3.30
CA ARG A 171 -9.01 11.04 -3.03
C ARG A 171 -8.22 12.12 -3.77
N VAL A 172 -6.89 12.09 -3.68
CA VAL A 172 -6.02 13.07 -4.36
C VAL A 172 -6.25 13.06 -5.88
N ALA A 173 -6.38 11.87 -6.49
CA ALA A 173 -6.66 11.76 -7.92
C ALA A 173 -8.05 12.30 -8.30
N ILE A 174 -9.08 12.00 -7.49
CA ILE A 174 -10.45 12.49 -7.68
C ILE A 174 -10.50 14.02 -7.58
N ASP A 175 -9.90 14.59 -6.53
CA ASP A 175 -9.90 16.03 -6.30
C ASP A 175 -9.15 16.77 -7.42
N MET A 176 -7.99 16.25 -7.84
CA MET A 176 -7.24 16.76 -8.99
C MET A 176 -8.10 16.74 -10.27
N ALA A 177 -8.82 15.65 -10.51
CA ALA A 177 -9.71 15.52 -11.67
C ALA A 177 -10.85 16.53 -11.65
N ALA A 178 -11.48 16.74 -10.49
CA ALA A 178 -12.57 17.70 -10.31
C ALA A 178 -12.09 19.14 -10.56
N VAL A 179 -10.97 19.53 -9.95
CA VAL A 179 -10.37 20.86 -10.14
C VAL A 179 -9.95 21.08 -11.59
N ALA A 180 -9.33 20.07 -12.23
CA ALA A 180 -8.94 20.16 -13.63
C ALA A 180 -10.16 20.32 -14.55
N ARG A 181 -11.22 19.53 -14.33
CA ARG A 181 -12.48 19.62 -15.09
C ARG A 181 -13.07 21.03 -15.00
N GLU A 182 -13.17 21.59 -13.80
CA GLU A 182 -13.71 22.93 -13.59
C GLU A 182 -12.89 24.00 -14.32
N LYS A 183 -11.56 23.99 -14.13
CA LYS A 183 -10.66 24.97 -14.76
C LYS A 183 -10.61 24.85 -16.29
N LEU A 184 -10.58 23.63 -16.82
CA LEU A 184 -10.61 23.40 -18.27
C LEU A 184 -11.91 23.92 -18.89
N LYS A 185 -13.05 23.68 -18.21
CA LYS A 185 -14.34 24.16 -18.68
C LYS A 185 -14.45 25.68 -18.60
N SER A 186 -14.09 26.28 -17.48
CA SER A 186 -14.26 27.73 -17.25
C SER A 186 -13.26 28.59 -18.02
N HIS A 187 -12.01 28.14 -18.18
CA HIS A 187 -10.96 28.93 -18.83
C HIS A 187 -10.88 28.70 -20.35
N PHE A 188 -11.24 27.50 -20.82
CA PHE A 188 -10.98 27.07 -22.20
C PHE A 188 -12.18 26.42 -22.91
N GLU A 189 -13.33 26.30 -22.23
CA GLU A 189 -14.53 25.63 -22.75
C GLU A 189 -14.23 24.21 -23.23
N ILE A 190 -13.34 23.51 -22.52
CA ILE A 190 -12.98 22.11 -22.81
C ILE A 190 -13.59 21.22 -21.75
N ASP A 191 -14.34 20.21 -22.19
CA ASP A 191 -14.81 19.15 -21.32
C ASP A 191 -13.68 18.14 -21.09
N LEU A 192 -13.50 17.72 -19.83
CA LEU A 192 -12.53 16.68 -19.49
C LEU A 192 -13.19 15.30 -19.58
N PRO A 193 -12.91 14.49 -20.62
CA PRO A 193 -13.50 13.18 -20.75
C PRO A 193 -12.88 12.24 -19.72
N LEU A 194 -13.62 11.97 -18.64
CA LEU A 194 -13.25 10.94 -17.67
C LEU A 194 -14.22 9.79 -17.79
N ASP A 195 -13.68 8.59 -17.85
CA ASP A 195 -14.45 7.36 -17.76
C ASP A 195 -15.10 7.25 -16.37
N GLN A 196 -16.40 6.98 -16.34
CA GLN A 196 -17.16 6.87 -15.10
C GLN A 196 -16.75 5.60 -14.33
N GLU A 197 -16.47 4.49 -15.03
CA GLU A 197 -16.04 3.25 -14.38
C GLU A 197 -14.72 3.46 -13.62
N MET A 198 -13.79 4.20 -14.22
CA MET A 198 -12.54 4.60 -13.58
C MET A 198 -12.77 5.48 -12.33
N LEU A 199 -13.69 6.44 -12.37
CA LEU A 199 -14.01 7.29 -11.21
C LEU A 199 -14.68 6.49 -10.09
N ASP A 200 -15.60 5.60 -10.43
CA ASP A 200 -16.26 4.70 -9.47
C ASP A 200 -15.23 3.79 -8.80
N ARG A 201 -14.24 3.30 -9.56
CA ARG A 201 -13.12 2.53 -9.03
C ARG A 201 -12.26 3.34 -8.06
N LEU A 202 -11.96 4.61 -8.37
CA LEU A 202 -11.24 5.49 -7.44
C LEU A 202 -12.03 5.71 -6.15
N HIS A 203 -13.34 5.95 -6.23
CA HIS A 203 -14.19 6.07 -5.03
C HIS A 203 -14.25 4.79 -4.20
N ALA A 204 -14.29 3.63 -4.84
CA ALA A 204 -14.22 2.34 -4.15
C ALA A 204 -12.89 2.18 -3.39
N ILE A 205 -11.75 2.49 -4.03
CA ILE A 205 -10.42 2.42 -3.41
C ILE A 205 -10.29 3.43 -2.26
N GLU A 206 -10.82 4.64 -2.44
CA GLU A 206 -10.92 5.65 -1.39
C GLU A 206 -11.67 5.11 -0.17
N SER A 207 -12.82 4.47 -0.37
CA SER A 207 -13.60 3.87 0.71
C SER A 207 -12.80 2.76 1.44
N LEU A 208 -12.05 1.94 0.69
CA LEU A 208 -11.17 0.92 1.30
C LEU A 208 -10.07 1.53 2.16
N TYR A 209 -9.52 2.70 1.76
CA TYR A 209 -8.51 3.40 2.53
C TYR A 209 -9.06 3.93 3.86
N GLU A 210 -10.24 4.52 3.85
CA GLU A 210 -10.88 5.06 5.07
C GLU A 210 -11.32 3.95 6.05
N ASN A 211 -11.61 2.75 5.54
CA ASN A 211 -12.10 1.61 6.32
C ASN A 211 -11.00 0.57 6.62
N ARG A 212 -9.74 0.99 6.78
CA ARG A 212 -8.63 0.10 7.13
C ARG A 212 -8.82 -0.56 8.52
N PRO A 213 -8.32 -1.78 8.75
CA PRO A 213 -7.53 -2.61 7.82
C PRO A 213 -8.36 -3.18 6.68
N VAL A 214 -7.77 -3.28 5.49
CA VAL A 214 -8.49 -3.70 4.28
C VAL A 214 -8.88 -5.17 4.39
N GLN A 215 -10.16 -5.47 4.18
CA GLN A 215 -10.65 -6.83 4.02
C GLN A 215 -10.41 -7.26 2.57
N VAL A 216 -9.36 -8.04 2.36
CA VAL A 216 -8.90 -8.42 1.03
C VAL A 216 -9.80 -9.53 0.48
N THR A 217 -10.33 -9.32 -0.72
CA THR A 217 -11.13 -10.30 -1.46
C THR A 217 -10.46 -10.64 -2.79
N ASP A 218 -10.85 -11.76 -3.40
CA ASP A 218 -10.35 -12.17 -4.72
C ASP A 218 -10.58 -11.10 -5.80
N GLU A 219 -11.72 -10.40 -5.72
CA GLU A 219 -12.03 -9.29 -6.62
C GLU A 219 -11.01 -8.14 -6.49
N LEU A 220 -10.67 -7.74 -5.26
CA LEU A 220 -9.69 -6.69 -5.02
C LEU A 220 -8.29 -7.11 -5.48
N ILE A 221 -7.93 -8.39 -5.32
CA ILE A 221 -6.67 -8.94 -5.83
C ILE A 221 -6.62 -8.82 -7.36
N LEU A 222 -7.71 -9.17 -8.06
CA LEU A 222 -7.79 -8.99 -9.51
C LEU A 222 -7.66 -7.53 -9.92
N TRP A 223 -8.17 -6.58 -9.13
CA TRP A 223 -8.00 -5.16 -9.42
C TRP A 223 -6.53 -4.75 -9.36
N ALA A 224 -5.77 -5.27 -8.40
CA ALA A 224 -4.34 -4.99 -8.24
C ALA A 224 -3.48 -5.69 -9.32
N ASP A 225 -3.78 -6.95 -9.65
CA ASP A 225 -2.95 -7.78 -10.54
C ASP A 225 -3.12 -7.45 -12.04
N ARG A 226 -4.20 -6.76 -12.44
CA ARG A 226 -4.48 -6.39 -13.86
C ARG A 226 -3.41 -5.50 -14.51
N TRP A 227 -2.39 -5.05 -13.78
CA TRP A 227 -1.30 -4.21 -14.30
C TRP A 227 -0.09 -4.99 -14.84
N HIS A 228 -0.01 -6.31 -14.59
CA HIS A 228 1.11 -7.15 -15.06
C HIS A 228 0.88 -7.80 -16.45
N HIS A 229 -0.04 -7.26 -17.25
CA HIS A 229 -0.36 -7.70 -18.62
C HIS A 229 -0.37 -6.50 -19.57
#